data_AF-A0A1V8TX16-F1
#
_entry.id   AF-A0A1V8TX16-F1
#
_cell.length_a   1.000
_cell.length_b   1.000
_cell.length_c   1.000
_cell.angle_alpha   90.00
_cell.angle_beta   90.00
_cell.angle_gamma   90.00
#
_symmetry.space_group_name_H-M   'P 1'
#
loop_
_entity.id
_entity.type
_entity.pdbx_description
1 polymer ?
#
loop_
_entity_poly.entity_id
_entity_poly.type
_entity_poly.pdbx_seq_one_letter_code
_entity_poly.pdbx_strand_id
1 'polypeptide(L)'
;MLDISAQPGVFAMKNGVRNMRRWDVEIPIIRKQRPDLQILTCHDEYLLHTSFDVDGFLVGYGNIAPEALIELIKAGKAQDYKRARAIHDQLLPVTKSVYHRGSHMEGTVALKHALVARGILSHATVRSPLMPLQDGAAEEIHAAVKAAELPVVTAKGFSVKSSKVNGSNGTNGINGTH
;
A
#
# COMPACT_ATOMS: atom_id res chain seq x y z
N MET A 1 21.01 -15.71 6.49
CA MET A 1 19.88 -14.84 6.92
C MET A 1 20.04 -14.45 8.40
N LEU A 2 20.28 -15.41 9.30
CA LEU A 2 20.47 -15.15 10.73
C LEU A 2 21.64 -14.20 11.04
N ASP A 3 22.75 -14.32 10.31
CA ASP A 3 23.92 -13.45 10.50
C ASP A 3 23.66 -11.99 10.09
N ILE A 4 22.83 -11.79 9.05
CA ILE A 4 22.41 -10.45 8.62
C ILE A 4 21.46 -9.86 9.65
N SER A 5 20.49 -10.63 10.16
CA SER A 5 19.59 -10.18 11.24
C SER A 5 20.29 -9.93 12.57
N ALA A 6 21.56 -10.34 12.71
CA ALA A 6 22.36 -10.10 13.90
C ALA A 6 23.07 -8.73 13.90
N GLN A 7 23.15 -8.08 12.74
CA GLN A 7 23.93 -6.86 12.60
C GLN A 7 23.34 -5.73 13.44
N PRO A 8 24.18 -4.90 14.08
CA PRO A 8 23.71 -3.72 14.80
C PRO A 8 22.81 -2.85 13.93
N GLY A 9 21.64 -2.48 14.47
CA GLY A 9 20.65 -1.64 13.77
C GLY A 9 19.64 -2.41 12.91
N VAL A 10 19.79 -3.73 12.73
CA VAL A 10 18.76 -4.53 12.06
C VAL A 10 17.66 -4.92 13.06
N PHE A 11 16.49 -4.29 12.94
CA PHE A 11 15.33 -4.53 13.83
C PHE A 11 14.09 -5.08 13.09
N ALA A 12 14.13 -5.15 11.76
CA ALA A 12 13.03 -5.65 10.95
C ALA A 12 13.50 -6.38 9.68
N MET A 13 12.66 -7.29 9.19
CA MET A 13 12.83 -8.02 7.95
C MET A 13 11.58 -7.87 7.09
N LYS A 14 11.77 -7.38 5.85
CA LYS A 14 10.77 -7.53 4.79
C LYS A 14 10.95 -8.90 4.14
N ASN A 15 10.07 -9.85 4.43
CA ASN A 15 10.17 -11.21 3.90
C ASN A 15 9.27 -11.38 2.66
N GLY A 16 9.90 -11.78 1.55
CA GLY A 16 9.27 -12.04 0.26
C GLY A 16 9.60 -13.42 -0.29
N VAL A 17 9.75 -14.43 0.57
CA VAL A 17 9.98 -15.81 0.15
C VAL A 17 8.68 -16.41 -0.39
N ARG A 18 8.60 -16.58 -1.72
CA ARG A 18 7.46 -17.20 -2.44
C ARG A 18 7.56 -18.73 -2.43
N ASN A 19 7.90 -19.30 -1.27
CA ASN A 19 8.04 -20.74 -1.10
C ASN A 19 7.55 -21.11 0.30
N MET A 20 6.32 -21.62 0.39
CA MET A 20 5.69 -21.91 1.68
C MET A 20 6.41 -23.02 2.46
N ARG A 21 7.10 -23.96 1.78
CA ARG A 21 7.94 -24.95 2.49
C ARG A 21 9.08 -24.26 3.23
N ARG A 22 9.70 -23.25 2.62
CA ARG A 22 10.73 -22.44 3.29
C ARG A 22 10.12 -21.55 4.37
N TRP A 23 8.94 -20.99 4.13
CA TRP A 23 8.22 -20.17 5.11
C TRP A 23 7.99 -20.94 6.41
N ASP A 24 7.40 -22.14 6.32
CA ASP A 24 7.06 -23.00 7.45
C ASP A 24 8.30 -23.44 8.26
N VAL A 25 9.47 -23.50 7.63
CA VAL A 25 10.73 -23.88 8.27
C VAL A 25 11.48 -22.67 8.82
N GLU A 26 11.64 -21.62 8.02
CA GLU A 26 12.51 -20.50 8.33
C GLU A 26 11.89 -19.53 9.32
N ILE A 27 10.59 -19.22 9.20
CA ILE A 27 9.93 -18.25 10.08
C ILE A 27 10.00 -18.68 11.55
N PRO A 28 9.66 -19.93 11.94
CA PRO A 28 9.79 -20.37 13.32
C PRO A 28 11.24 -20.32 13.83
N ILE A 29 12.21 -20.67 12.99
CA ILE A 29 13.64 -20.61 13.35
C ILE A 29 14.07 -19.17 13.61
N ILE A 30 13.70 -18.24 12.73
CA ILE A 30 14.02 -16.81 12.88
C ILE A 30 13.39 -16.27 14.16
N ARG A 31 12.10 -16.54 14.40
CA ARG A 31 11.41 -16.13 15.63
C ARG A 31 12.11 -16.64 16.88
N LYS A 32 12.54 -17.91 16.90
CA LYS A 32 13.26 -18.50 18.03
C LYS A 32 14.62 -17.86 18.27
N GLN A 33 15.38 -17.60 17.20
CA GLN A 33 16.75 -17.09 17.28
C GLN A 33 16.81 -15.56 17.45
N ARG A 34 15.76 -14.85 17.01
CA ARG A 34 15.66 -13.39 16.94
C ARG A 34 14.26 -12.94 17.37
N PRO A 35 13.87 -13.13 18.65
CA PRO A 35 12.50 -12.87 19.12
C PRO A 35 12.06 -11.42 18.95
N ASP A 36 13.00 -10.46 19.00
CA ASP A 36 12.70 -9.03 18.89
C ASP A 36 12.68 -8.51 17.44
N LEU A 37 13.08 -9.35 16.46
CA LEU A 37 13.11 -8.97 15.05
C LEU A 37 11.68 -8.93 14.50
N GLN A 38 11.26 -7.77 13.99
CA GLN A 38 9.97 -7.64 13.32
C GLN A 38 9.98 -8.35 11.96
N ILE A 39 9.00 -9.19 11.67
CA ILE A 39 8.83 -9.85 10.37
C ILE A 39 7.64 -9.21 9.65
N LEU A 40 7.91 -8.61 8.49
CA LEU A 40 6.91 -7.95 7.65
C LEU A 40 6.78 -8.70 6.32
N THR A 41 5.58 -9.19 5.98
CA THR A 41 5.35 -9.85 4.68
C THR A 41 5.25 -8.82 3.56
N CYS A 42 5.68 -9.20 2.34
CA CYS A 42 5.49 -8.43 1.12
C CYS A 42 4.73 -9.20 0.01
N HIS A 43 3.92 -10.19 0.41
CA HIS A 43 3.16 -11.05 -0.51
C HIS A 43 1.78 -10.46 -0.78
N ASP A 44 1.72 -9.32 -1.50
CA ASP A 44 0.48 -8.67 -1.91
C ASP A 44 -0.53 -9.67 -2.54
N GLU A 45 -0.01 -10.66 -3.27
CA GLU A 45 -0.75 -11.67 -4.02
C GLU A 45 -1.49 -12.73 -3.16
N TYR A 46 -1.13 -12.94 -1.90
CA TYR A 46 -1.77 -13.97 -1.05
C TYR A 46 -1.65 -13.73 0.47
N LEU A 47 -1.86 -12.47 0.89
CA LEU A 47 -1.69 -12.01 2.28
C LEU A 47 -2.29 -12.90 3.36
N LEU A 48 -3.46 -13.51 3.14
CA LEU A 48 -4.10 -14.39 4.13
C LEU A 48 -3.14 -15.47 4.65
N HIS A 49 -2.37 -16.10 3.77
CA HIS A 49 -1.51 -17.25 4.11
C HIS A 49 -0.35 -16.87 5.02
N THR A 50 0.12 -15.61 4.95
CA THR A 50 1.25 -15.14 5.77
C THR A 50 0.82 -14.27 6.94
N SER A 51 -0.46 -13.89 7.03
CA SER A 51 -0.99 -12.97 8.05
C SER A 51 -0.90 -13.50 9.48
N PHE A 52 -0.75 -14.81 9.65
CA PHE A 52 -0.73 -15.48 10.95
C PHE A 52 0.65 -15.56 11.60
N ASP A 53 1.73 -15.36 10.82
CA ASP A 53 3.11 -15.58 11.29
C ASP A 53 3.95 -14.29 11.37
N VAL A 54 3.36 -13.14 10.98
CA VAL A 54 4.06 -11.86 10.78
C VAL A 54 3.58 -10.78 11.75
N ASP A 55 4.42 -9.76 11.94
CA ASP A 55 4.10 -8.61 12.81
C ASP A 55 3.37 -7.50 12.08
N GLY A 56 3.48 -7.47 10.75
CA GLY A 56 2.87 -6.45 9.92
C GLY A 56 3.03 -6.71 8.44
N PHE A 57 2.49 -5.78 7.64
CA PHE A 57 2.54 -5.83 6.19
C PHE A 57 3.40 -4.69 5.66
N LEU A 58 4.33 -5.02 4.76
CA LEU A 58 5.09 -4.04 3.98
C LEU A 58 4.83 -4.29 2.50
N VAL A 59 3.63 -3.90 2.09
CA VAL A 59 2.97 -4.27 0.83
C VAL A 59 2.50 -3.03 0.08
N GLY A 60 2.46 -3.11 -1.24
CA GLY A 60 1.85 -2.06 -2.07
C GLY A 60 0.35 -1.93 -1.79
N TYR A 61 -0.29 -3.04 -1.43
CA TYR A 61 -1.74 -3.16 -1.18
C TYR A 61 -2.21 -2.26 -0.03
N GLY A 62 -1.30 -1.89 0.88
CA GLY A 62 -1.56 -0.89 1.92
C GLY A 62 -1.94 0.49 1.38
N ASN A 63 -1.63 0.82 0.12
CA ASN A 63 -2.09 2.05 -0.49
C ASN A 63 -3.58 1.98 -0.91
N ILE A 64 -4.05 0.79 -1.31
CA ILE A 64 -5.39 0.60 -1.90
C ILE A 64 -6.45 0.37 -0.81
N ALA A 65 -6.12 -0.48 0.16
CA ALA A 65 -7.07 -0.94 1.17
C ALA A 65 -6.48 -0.93 2.60
N PRO A 66 -5.85 0.17 3.05
CA PRO A 66 -5.20 0.20 4.37
C PRO A 66 -6.16 -0.17 5.51
N GLU A 67 -7.42 0.26 5.43
CA GLU A 67 -8.42 0.03 6.47
C GLU A 67 -8.71 -1.48 6.63
N ALA A 68 -8.93 -2.18 5.52
CA ALA A 68 -9.18 -3.62 5.51
C ALA A 68 -7.91 -4.42 5.90
N LEU A 69 -6.72 -3.97 5.48
CA LEU A 69 -5.47 -4.64 5.82
C LEU A 69 -5.11 -4.51 7.30
N ILE A 70 -5.47 -3.40 7.96
CA ILE A 70 -5.34 -3.25 9.42
C ILE A 70 -6.20 -4.30 10.13
N GLU A 71 -7.43 -4.53 9.68
CA GLU A 71 -8.30 -5.56 10.27
C GLU A 71 -7.82 -6.98 9.95
N LEU A 72 -7.23 -7.20 8.77
CA LEU A 72 -6.64 -8.49 8.39
C LEU A 72 -5.45 -8.85 9.29
N ILE A 73 -4.50 -7.92 9.52
CA ILE A 73 -3.35 -8.21 10.40
C ILE A 73 -3.81 -8.40 11.86
N LYS A 74 -4.82 -7.65 12.33
CA LYS A 74 -5.41 -7.87 13.67
C LYS A 74 -6.01 -9.27 13.78
N ALA A 75 -6.77 -9.72 12.78
CA ALA A 75 -7.35 -11.06 12.75
C ALA A 75 -6.26 -12.15 12.71
N GLY A 76 -5.23 -11.96 11.88
CA GLY A 76 -4.08 -12.87 11.79
C GLY A 76 -3.34 -13.01 13.12
N LYS A 77 -3.02 -11.89 13.78
CA LYS A 77 -2.38 -11.90 15.12
C LYS A 77 -3.25 -12.52 16.20
N ALA A 78 -4.59 -12.42 16.09
CA ALA A 78 -5.54 -13.07 16.98
C ALA A 78 -5.81 -14.55 16.63
N GLN A 79 -5.18 -15.09 15.59
CA GLN A 79 -5.44 -16.44 15.05
C GLN A 79 -6.93 -16.66 14.67
N ASP A 80 -7.63 -15.58 14.32
CA ASP A 80 -9.03 -15.63 13.88
C ASP A 80 -9.10 -15.85 12.37
N TYR A 81 -8.99 -17.12 11.98
CA TYR A 81 -9.04 -17.50 10.57
C TYR A 81 -10.36 -17.10 9.90
N LYS A 82 -11.50 -17.21 10.60
CA LYS A 82 -12.81 -16.91 10.01
C LYS A 82 -12.89 -15.43 9.62
N ARG A 83 -12.48 -14.55 10.52
CA ARG A 83 -12.44 -13.11 10.25
C ARG A 83 -11.42 -12.75 9.17
N ALA A 84 -10.22 -13.32 9.23
CA ALA A 84 -9.20 -13.08 8.21
C ALA A 84 -9.65 -13.54 6.82
N ARG A 85 -10.33 -14.70 6.73
CA ARG A 85 -10.91 -15.25 5.50
C ARG A 85 -11.98 -14.34 4.92
N ALA A 86 -12.90 -13.83 5.74
CA ALA A 86 -13.95 -12.92 5.30
C ALA A 86 -13.37 -11.64 4.67
N ILE A 87 -12.35 -11.04 5.30
CA ILE A 87 -11.66 -9.86 4.77
C ILE A 87 -10.92 -10.20 3.47
N HIS A 88 -10.24 -11.34 3.43
CA HIS A 88 -9.60 -11.80 2.20
C HIS A 88 -10.62 -11.97 1.06
N ASP A 89 -11.77 -12.59 1.31
CA ASP A 89 -12.82 -12.79 0.30
C ASP A 89 -13.37 -11.48 -0.23
N GLN A 90 -13.61 -10.50 0.66
CA GLN A 90 -13.98 -9.15 0.28
C GLN A 90 -12.94 -8.51 -0.65
N LEU A 91 -11.65 -8.66 -0.34
CA LEU A 91 -10.56 -8.05 -1.10
C LEU A 91 -10.13 -8.83 -2.35
N LEU A 92 -10.56 -10.09 -2.50
CA LEU A 92 -10.12 -10.96 -3.59
C LEU A 92 -10.33 -10.39 -5.00
N PRO A 93 -11.42 -9.66 -5.32
CA PRO A 93 -11.57 -9.00 -6.62
C PRO A 93 -10.41 -8.04 -6.93
N VAL A 94 -10.00 -7.23 -5.95
CA VAL A 94 -8.88 -6.28 -6.09
C VAL A 94 -7.55 -7.04 -6.16
N THR A 95 -7.38 -8.09 -5.35
CA THR A 95 -6.17 -8.91 -5.39
C THR A 95 -5.97 -9.52 -6.78
N LYS A 96 -7.04 -10.05 -7.39
CA LYS A 96 -7.00 -10.63 -8.74
C LYS A 96 -6.67 -9.59 -9.80
N SER A 97 -7.36 -8.45 -9.79
CA SER A 97 -7.21 -7.42 -10.83
C SER A 97 -5.94 -6.59 -10.69
N VAL A 98 -5.28 -6.59 -9.53
CA VAL A 98 -4.04 -5.83 -9.28
C VAL A 98 -2.81 -6.72 -9.14
N TYR A 99 -2.86 -7.74 -8.28
CA TYR A 99 -1.68 -8.50 -7.85
C TYR A 99 -1.54 -9.90 -8.45
N HIS A 100 -2.57 -10.43 -9.11
CA HIS A 100 -2.47 -11.69 -9.88
C HIS A 100 -2.16 -11.46 -11.37
N ARG A 101 -1.69 -10.25 -11.72
CA ARG A 101 -1.23 -9.91 -13.07
C ARG A 101 0.08 -10.61 -13.43
N GLY A 102 0.42 -10.62 -14.71
CA GLY A 102 1.56 -11.37 -15.25
C GLY A 102 2.94 -10.92 -14.74
N SER A 103 3.03 -9.73 -14.12
CA SER A 103 4.27 -9.25 -13.49
C SER A 103 4.02 -8.26 -12.36
N HIS A 104 5.00 -8.12 -11.46
CA HIS A 104 5.02 -7.07 -10.43
C HIS A 104 5.02 -5.65 -11.03
N MET A 105 5.53 -5.50 -12.25
CA MET A 105 5.55 -4.21 -12.95
C MET A 105 4.13 -3.80 -13.35
N GLU A 106 3.34 -4.71 -13.91
CA GLU A 106 1.92 -4.48 -14.19
C GLU A 106 1.13 -4.18 -12.90
N GLY A 107 1.42 -4.92 -11.82
CA GLY A 107 0.79 -4.67 -10.52
C GLY A 107 1.03 -3.25 -9.98
N THR A 108 2.21 -2.67 -10.26
CA THR A 108 2.51 -1.27 -9.90
C THR A 108 1.62 -0.28 -10.66
N VAL A 109 1.38 -0.52 -11.94
CA VAL A 109 0.49 0.33 -12.76
C VAL A 109 -0.97 0.14 -12.35
N ALA A 110 -1.39 -1.11 -12.13
CA ALA A 110 -2.73 -1.46 -11.69
C ALA A 110 -3.09 -0.85 -10.33
N LEU A 111 -2.13 -0.81 -9.40
CA LEU A 111 -2.27 -0.13 -8.11
C LEU A 111 -2.67 1.33 -8.30
N LYS A 112 -2.06 2.05 -9.24
CA LYS A 112 -2.40 3.46 -9.49
C LYS A 112 -3.83 3.61 -10.00
N HIS A 113 -4.32 2.70 -10.85
CA HIS A 113 -5.72 2.69 -11.26
C HIS A 113 -6.66 2.43 -10.09
N ALA A 114 -6.32 1.53 -9.16
CA ALA A 114 -7.11 1.33 -7.95
C ALA A 114 -7.15 2.59 -7.06
N LEU A 115 -6.06 3.36 -6.99
CA LEU A 115 -6.03 4.65 -6.29
C LEU A 115 -6.88 5.72 -6.99
N VAL A 116 -6.97 5.70 -8.33
CA VAL A 116 -7.90 6.56 -9.08
C VAL A 116 -9.34 6.18 -8.76
N ALA A 117 -9.68 4.88 -8.74
CA ALA A 117 -11.00 4.40 -8.35
C ALA A 117 -11.38 4.78 -6.90
N ARG A 118 -10.40 4.78 -5.98
CA ARG A 118 -10.54 5.26 -4.60
C ARG A 118 -10.62 6.80 -4.50
N GLY A 119 -10.47 7.55 -5.60
CA GLY A 119 -10.47 9.02 -5.60
C GLY A 119 -9.22 9.67 -5.00
N ILE A 120 -8.15 8.90 -4.78
CA ILE A 120 -6.90 9.36 -4.15
C ILE A 120 -5.97 10.01 -5.18
N LEU A 121 -5.90 9.44 -6.38
CA LEU A 121 -5.16 10.00 -7.52
C LEU A 121 -6.13 10.51 -8.59
N SER A 122 -5.74 11.57 -9.29
CA SER A 122 -6.49 12.07 -10.45
C SER A 122 -6.17 11.33 -11.75
N HIS A 123 -5.00 10.70 -11.85
CA HIS A 123 -4.58 9.92 -13.01
C HIS A 123 -3.59 8.80 -12.64
N ALA A 124 -3.53 7.75 -13.46
CA ALA A 124 -2.68 6.57 -13.23
C ALA A 124 -1.33 6.60 -13.99
N THR A 125 -0.94 7.74 -14.56
CA THR A 125 0.28 7.87 -15.40
C THR A 125 1.54 7.35 -14.70
N VAL A 126 2.34 6.56 -15.40
CA VAL A 126 3.61 6.01 -14.92
C VAL A 126 4.78 6.57 -15.72
N ARG A 127 5.98 6.51 -15.13
CA ARG A 127 7.22 6.88 -15.82
C ARG A 127 7.87 5.61 -16.40
N SER A 128 8.49 5.75 -17.57
CA SER A 128 9.37 4.73 -18.15
C SER A 128 10.39 4.21 -17.12
N PRO A 129 10.65 2.88 -17.06
CA PRO A 129 10.30 1.85 -18.06
C PRO A 129 8.92 1.20 -17.88
N LEU A 130 8.10 1.66 -16.92
CA LEU A 130 6.73 1.15 -16.79
C LEU A 130 5.89 1.58 -17.99
N MET A 131 5.14 0.64 -18.54
CA MET A 131 4.21 0.86 -19.64
C MET A 131 2.77 0.92 -19.12
N PRO A 132 1.87 1.68 -19.77
CA PRO A 132 0.44 1.61 -19.48
C PRO A 132 -0.08 0.17 -19.59
N LEU A 133 -1.14 -0.14 -18.85
CA LEU A 133 -1.88 -1.39 -19.03
C LEU A 133 -2.65 -1.38 -20.36
N GLN A 134 -3.07 -2.56 -20.80
CA GLN A 134 -3.93 -2.72 -21.97
C GLN A 134 -5.29 -2.03 -21.76
N ASP A 135 -5.94 -1.66 -22.86
CA ASP A 135 -7.28 -1.09 -22.85
C ASP A 135 -8.27 -2.01 -22.11
N GLY A 136 -9.17 -1.44 -21.32
CA GLY A 136 -10.14 -2.18 -20.48
C GLY A 136 -9.63 -2.54 -19.08
N ALA A 137 -8.32 -2.51 -18.84
CA ALA A 137 -7.76 -2.86 -17.52
C ALA A 137 -8.17 -1.86 -16.43
N ALA A 138 -8.33 -0.58 -16.77
CA ALA A 138 -8.76 0.43 -15.81
C ALA A 138 -10.19 0.15 -15.32
N GLU A 139 -11.11 -0.14 -16.25
CA GLU A 139 -12.51 -0.46 -15.98
C GLU A 139 -12.64 -1.73 -15.13
N GLU A 140 -11.86 -2.76 -15.46
CA GLU A 140 -11.76 -4.00 -14.68
C GLU A 140 -11.35 -3.72 -13.22
N ILE A 141 -10.29 -2.93 -13.02
CA ILE A 141 -9.78 -2.59 -11.68
C ILE A 141 -10.79 -1.73 -10.92
N HIS A 142 -11.43 -0.76 -11.58
CA HIS A 142 -12.44 0.08 -10.94
C HIS A 142 -13.66 -0.74 -10.50
N ALA A 143 -14.11 -1.69 -11.33
CA ALA A 143 -15.16 -2.63 -10.98
C ALA A 143 -14.77 -3.51 -9.79
N ALA A 144 -13.51 -3.97 -9.73
CA ALA A 144 -12.98 -4.74 -8.60
C ALA A 144 -12.96 -3.93 -7.30
N VAL A 145 -12.53 -2.67 -7.33
CA VAL A 145 -12.55 -1.78 -6.15
C VAL A 145 -13.97 -1.58 -5.64
N LYS A 146 -14.95 -1.40 -6.54
CA LYS A 146 -16.37 -1.32 -6.18
C LYS A 146 -16.90 -2.63 -5.59
N ALA A 147 -16.55 -3.77 -6.18
CA ALA A 147 -16.97 -5.10 -5.71
C ALA A 147 -16.38 -5.45 -4.33
N ALA A 148 -15.19 -4.94 -4.01
CA ALA A 148 -14.57 -5.05 -2.69
C ALA A 148 -15.12 -4.04 -1.67
N GLU A 149 -16.12 -3.25 -2.04
CA GLU A 149 -16.78 -2.24 -1.19
C GLU A 149 -15.80 -1.22 -0.59
N LEU A 150 -14.70 -0.94 -1.30
CA LEU A 150 -13.73 0.04 -0.84
C LEU A 150 -14.26 1.46 -1.09
N PRO A 151 -14.29 2.32 -0.05
CA PRO A 151 -14.89 3.64 -0.17
C PRO A 151 -14.02 4.59 -1.00
N VAL A 152 -14.68 5.52 -1.70
CA VAL A 152 -14.01 6.69 -2.25
C VAL A 152 -13.53 7.56 -1.09
N VAL A 153 -12.24 7.89 -1.09
CA VAL A 153 -11.63 8.79 -0.12
C VAL A 153 -11.90 10.21 -0.56
N THR A 154 -12.86 10.87 0.09
CA THR A 154 -13.05 12.30 -0.08
C THR A 154 -12.05 13.02 0.82
N ALA A 155 -11.14 13.80 0.22
CA ALA A 155 -10.23 14.64 0.98
C ALA A 155 -11.03 15.76 1.69
N LYS A 156 -11.54 15.49 2.90
CA LYS A 156 -11.93 16.57 3.80
C LYS A 156 -10.66 17.20 4.37
N GLY A 157 -10.28 18.35 3.80
CA GLY A 157 -9.48 19.36 4.50
C GLY A 157 -7.95 19.21 4.43
N PHE A 158 -7.37 19.47 3.26
CA PHE A 158 -6.06 20.14 3.19
C PHE A 158 -6.27 21.50 2.53
N SER A 159 -6.81 22.46 3.30
CA SER A 159 -6.73 23.86 2.91
C SER A 159 -5.32 24.34 3.18
N VAL A 160 -4.49 24.40 2.15
CA VAL A 160 -3.27 25.18 2.20
C VAL A 160 -3.71 26.63 2.36
N LYS A 161 -3.52 27.21 3.56
CA LYS A 161 -3.64 28.66 3.73
C LYS A 161 -2.61 29.29 2.81
N SER A 162 -3.08 29.87 1.71
CA SER A 162 -2.32 30.84 0.93
C SER A 162 -1.94 31.97 1.88
N SER A 163 -0.66 32.03 2.24
CA SER A 163 -0.09 33.21 2.87
C SER A 163 -0.14 34.32 1.83
N LYS A 164 -1.02 35.30 2.02
CA LYS A 164 -0.97 36.56 1.28
C LYS A 164 0.42 37.15 1.47
N VAL A 165 1.22 37.15 0.41
CA VAL A 165 2.39 38.01 0.31
C VAL A 165 1.84 39.43 0.22
N ASN A 166 1.98 40.20 1.31
CA ASN A 166 1.72 41.63 1.28
C ASN A 166 2.80 42.29 0.42
N GLY A 167 2.52 42.44 -0.88
CA GLY A 167 3.24 43.36 -1.74
C GLY A 167 2.83 44.79 -1.40
N SER A 168 3.64 45.49 -0.61
CA SER A 168 3.54 46.95 -0.47
C SER A 168 4.02 47.60 -1.76
N ASN A 169 3.08 48.02 -2.61
CA ASN A 169 3.37 48.96 -3.70
C ASN A 169 3.68 50.34 -3.09
N GLY A 170 4.96 50.70 -3.05
CA GLY A 170 5.40 52.06 -2.81
C GLY A 170 5.29 52.88 -4.10
N THR A 171 4.23 53.69 -4.22
CA THR A 171 4.17 54.80 -5.18
C THR A 171 3.51 55.99 -4.51
N ASN A 172 4.32 57.00 -4.18
CA ASN A 172 3.96 58.42 -4.04
C ASN A 172 5.27 59.15 -4.43
N GLY A 173 5.38 59.92 -5.49
CA GLY A 173 4.42 60.88 -6.03
C GLY A 173 4.61 62.22 -5.32
N ILE A 174 5.68 62.96 -5.64
CA ILE A 174 5.85 64.37 -5.23
C ILE A 174 6.01 65.20 -6.51
N ASN A 175 4.98 66.01 -6.78
CA ASN A 175 4.97 67.12 -7.72
C ASN A 175 4.58 68.39 -6.94
N GLY A 176 5.24 69.52 -7.22
CA GLY A 176 4.79 70.88 -6.84
C GLY A 176 5.86 71.73 -6.15
N THR A 177 6.65 72.52 -6.90
CA THR A 177 6.52 73.99 -7.11
C THR A 177 7.02 74.88 -5.96
N HIS A 178 8.26 75.39 -6.07
CA HIS A 178 8.60 76.81 -6.33
C HIS A 178 10.12 76.95 -6.50
#